data_AF-A0A5C6NVY4-F1
#
_entry.id   AF-A0A5C6NVY4-F1
#
_cell.length_a   1.000
_cell.length_b   1.000
_cell.length_c   1.000
_cell.angle_alpha   90.00
_cell.angle_beta   90.00
_cell.angle_gamma   90.00
#
_symmetry.space_group_name_H-M   'P 1'
#
loop_
_entity.id
_entity.type
_entity.pdbx_description
1 polymer ?
#
loop_
_entity_poly.entity_id
_entity_poly.type
_entity_poly.pdbx_seq_one_letter_code
_entity_poly.pdbx_strand_id
1 'polypeptide(L)'
;MTERTRSRVQAAEMSFLRRVAGLSLRDRVRSSAIREDLGVEPLLLHIERNLMRWLGHLVKMPPGRLPGEVFRAYPSGRRPLGRTRKRLAGMSLDLSGDA
;
A
#
# COMPACT_ATOMS: atom_id res chain seq x y z
N MET A 1 -7.52 -1.58 0.41
CA MET A 1 -6.99 -1.71 -0.97
C MET A 1 -8.08 -1.29 -1.94
N THR A 2 -7.77 -0.60 -3.04
CA THR A 2 -8.80 -0.17 -4.02
C THR A 2 -9.09 -1.27 -5.04
N GLU A 3 -10.28 -1.27 -5.62
CA GLU A 3 -10.69 -2.24 -6.65
C GLU A 3 -9.78 -2.22 -7.88
N ARG A 4 -9.31 -1.02 -8.28
CA ARG A 4 -8.34 -0.89 -9.38
C ARG A 4 -7.04 -1.64 -9.09
N THR A 5 -6.52 -1.56 -7.86
CA THR A 5 -5.31 -2.27 -7.46
C THR A 5 -5.56 -3.78 -7.44
N ARG A 6 -6.71 -4.21 -6.91
CA ARG A 6 -7.11 -5.63 -6.88
C ARG A 6 -7.15 -6.24 -8.28
N SER A 7 -7.78 -5.56 -9.23
CA SER A 7 -7.84 -5.96 -10.64
C SER A 7 -6.44 -6.08 -11.28
N ARG A 8 -5.55 -5.10 -11.03
CA ARG A 8 -4.17 -5.13 -11.56
C ARG A 8 -3.35 -6.29 -10.99
N VAL A 9 -3.48 -6.58 -9.69
CA VAL A 9 -2.82 -7.73 -9.06
C VAL A 9 -3.32 -9.02 -9.68
N GLN A 10 -4.64 -9.19 -9.83
CA GLN A 10 -5.22 -10.37 -10.44
C GLN A 10 -4.79 -10.55 -11.89
N ALA A 11 -4.73 -9.48 -12.68
CA ALA A 11 -4.25 -9.53 -14.06
C ALA A 11 -2.77 -9.92 -14.14
N ALA A 12 -1.92 -9.36 -13.27
CA ALA A 12 -0.51 -9.72 -13.20
C ALA A 12 -0.30 -11.18 -12.79
N GLU A 13 -0.99 -11.63 -11.74
CA GLU A 13 -1.01 -13.02 -11.27
C GLU A 13 -1.40 -13.96 -12.41
N MET A 14 -2.53 -13.71 -13.08
CA MET A 14 -3.02 -14.58 -14.15
C MET A 14 -2.12 -14.56 -15.39
N SER A 15 -1.47 -13.44 -15.70
CA SER A 15 -0.49 -13.37 -16.78
C SER A 15 0.71 -14.28 -16.51
N PHE A 16 1.17 -14.33 -15.26
CA PHE A 16 2.25 -15.21 -14.84
C PHE A 16 1.81 -16.68 -14.84
N LEU A 17 0.71 -17.01 -14.17
CA LEU A 17 0.23 -18.40 -14.04
C LEU A 17 -0.10 -19.04 -15.39
N ARG A 18 -0.67 -18.27 -16.33
CA ARG A 18 -0.91 -18.77 -17.70
C ARG A 18 0.38 -19.18 -18.41
N ARG A 19 1.46 -18.38 -18.29
CA ARG A 19 2.76 -18.72 -18.88
C ARG A 19 3.35 -19.97 -18.24
N VAL A 20 3.25 -20.10 -16.91
CA VAL A 20 3.72 -21.28 -16.17
C VAL A 20 2.96 -22.54 -16.62
N ALA A 21 1.65 -22.44 -16.82
CA ALA A 21 0.81 -23.54 -17.28
C ALA A 21 0.90 -23.81 -18.80
N GLY A 22 1.68 -23.04 -19.56
CA GLY A 22 1.73 -23.15 -21.02
C GLY A 22 0.42 -22.74 -21.74
N LEU A 23 -0.45 -22.00 -21.07
CA LEU A 23 -1.76 -21.59 -21.57
C LEU A 23 -1.71 -20.19 -22.17
N SER A 24 -2.40 -20.03 -23.29
CA SER A 24 -2.69 -18.75 -23.91
C SER A 24 -4.06 -18.21 -23.47
N LEU A 25 -4.44 -17.03 -23.97
CA LEU A 25 -5.81 -16.51 -23.80
C LEU A 25 -6.83 -17.23 -24.71
N ARG A 26 -6.37 -17.89 -25.79
CA ARG A 26 -7.24 -18.57 -26.76
C ARG A 26 -7.83 -19.87 -26.22
N ASP A 27 -7.17 -20.48 -25.24
CA ASP A 27 -7.61 -21.73 -24.62
C ASP A 27 -8.87 -21.55 -23.75
N ARG A 28 -9.24 -20.30 -23.42
CA ARG A 28 -10.44 -19.93 -22.66
C ARG A 28 -10.62 -20.68 -21.33
N VAL A 29 -9.53 -21.25 -20.79
CA VAL A 29 -9.51 -21.90 -19.48
C VAL A 29 -9.80 -20.86 -18.40
N ARG A 30 -10.69 -21.20 -17.46
CA ARG A 30 -11.07 -20.32 -16.35
C ARG A 30 -9.89 -20.08 -15.43
N SER A 31 -9.76 -18.84 -14.96
CA SER A 31 -8.70 -18.45 -14.01
C SER A 31 -8.74 -19.21 -12.68
N SER A 32 -9.91 -19.71 -12.26
CA SER A 32 -10.01 -20.58 -11.08
C SER A 32 -9.41 -21.96 -11.33
N ALA A 33 -9.68 -22.56 -12.49
CA ALA A 33 -9.14 -23.86 -12.87
C ALA A 33 -7.60 -23.82 -12.97
N ILE A 34 -7.03 -22.77 -13.57
CA ILE A 34 -5.56 -22.61 -13.64
C ILE A 34 -4.93 -22.57 -12.24
N ARG A 35 -5.58 -21.93 -11.27
CA ARG A 35 -5.08 -21.88 -9.89
C ARG A 35 -5.19 -23.24 -9.20
N GLU A 36 -6.29 -23.95 -9.42
CA GLU A 36 -6.55 -25.30 -8.91
C GLU A 36 -5.52 -26.30 -9.47
N ASP A 37 -5.32 -26.32 -10.78
CA ASP A 37 -4.38 -27.20 -11.48
C ASP A 37 -2.94 -26.97 -10.99
N LEU A 38 -2.56 -25.71 -10.75
CA LEU A 38 -1.23 -25.37 -10.23
C LEU A 38 -1.13 -25.50 -8.71
N GLY A 39 -2.23 -25.76 -8.00
CA GLY A 39 -2.25 -25.84 -6.53
C GLY A 39 -1.90 -24.51 -5.84
N VAL A 40 -2.19 -23.37 -6.47
CA VAL A 40 -1.79 -22.04 -5.99
C VAL A 40 -3.00 -21.29 -5.41
N GLU A 41 -2.83 -20.76 -4.21
CA GLU A 41 -3.81 -19.86 -3.60
C GLU A 41 -3.82 -18.49 -4.30
N PRO A 42 -5.00 -17.86 -4.50
CA PRO A 42 -5.07 -16.50 -5.04
C PRO A 42 -4.17 -15.51 -4.30
N LEU A 43 -3.29 -14.82 -5.04
CA LEU A 43 -2.32 -13.85 -4.50
C LEU A 43 -2.99 -12.75 -3.66
N LEU A 44 -4.21 -12.36 -4.02
CA LEU A 44 -4.99 -11.39 -3.27
C LEU A 44 -5.27 -11.83 -1.83
N LEU A 45 -5.57 -13.11 -1.60
CA LEU A 45 -5.79 -13.63 -0.25
C LEU A 45 -4.52 -13.55 0.58
N HIS A 46 -3.37 -13.86 -0.02
CA HIS A 46 -2.08 -13.74 0.65
C HIS A 46 -1.78 -12.29 1.05
N ILE A 47 -2.00 -11.34 0.14
CA ILE A 47 -1.81 -9.91 0.41
C ILE A 47 -2.75 -9.44 1.54
N GLU A 48 -4.03 -9.80 1.47
CA GLU A 48 -5.02 -9.41 2.48
C GLU A 48 -4.69 -9.97 3.86
N ARG A 49 -4.26 -11.23 3.96
CA ARG A 49 -3.77 -11.81 5.22
C ARG A 49 -2.57 -11.05 5.78
N ASN A 50 -1.61 -10.69 4.95
CA ASN A 50 -0.44 -9.93 5.40
C ASN A 50 -0.80 -8.50 5.83
N LEU A 51 -1.73 -7.85 5.13
CA LEU A 51 -2.25 -6.54 5.56
C LEU A 51 -2.93 -6.64 6.93
N MET A 52 -3.72 -7.69 7.16
CA MET A 52 -4.37 -7.92 8.46
C MET A 52 -3.37 -8.24 9.57
N ARG A 53 -2.33 -9.03 9.29
CA ARG A 53 -1.23 -9.28 10.24
C ARG A 53 -0.48 -8.00 10.58
N TRP A 54 -0.16 -7.18 9.58
CA TRP A 54 0.50 -5.89 9.77
C TRP A 54 -0.37 -4.91 10.57
N LEU A 55 -1.65 -4.83 10.26
CA LEU A 55 -2.61 -4.02 11.01
C LEU A 55 -2.71 -4.49 12.47
N GLY A 56 -2.84 -5.80 12.68
CA GLY A 56 -2.85 -6.38 14.03
C GLY A 56 -1.58 -6.07 14.81
N HIS A 57 -0.42 -6.07 14.14
CA HIS A 57 0.84 -5.65 14.75
C HIS A 57 0.81 -4.17 15.17
N LEU A 58 0.32 -3.27 14.31
CA LEU A 58 0.20 -1.84 14.64
C LEU A 58 -0.75 -1.59 15.82
N VAL A 59 -1.90 -2.27 15.84
CA VAL A 59 -2.90 -2.12 16.91
C VAL A 59 -2.35 -2.59 18.25
N LYS A 60 -1.58 -3.69 18.27
CA LYS A 60 -0.94 -4.23 19.48
C LYS A 60 0.35 -3.49 19.88
N MET A 61 0.82 -2.54 19.07
CA MET A 61 2.09 -1.86 19.28
C MET A 61 2.01 -0.93 20.51
N PRO A 62 2.95 -1.04 21.47
CA PRO A 62 2.99 -0.16 22.63
C PRO A 62 3.24 1.31 22.23
N PRO A 63 2.88 2.27 23.10
CA PRO A 63 3.24 3.68 22.89
C PRO A 63 4.76 3.87 22.88
N GLY A 64 5.24 4.99 22.31
CA GLY A 64 6.66 5.29 22.13
C GLY A 64 7.26 4.79 20.82
N ARG A 65 6.47 4.12 19.98
CA ARG A 65 6.89 3.64 18.65
C ARG A 65 6.23 4.46 17.55
N LEU A 66 7.07 5.14 16.75
CA LEU A 66 6.64 6.02 15.67
C LEU A 66 5.59 5.40 14.73
N PRO A 67 5.71 4.16 14.23
CA PRO A 67 4.70 3.62 13.31
C PRO A 67 3.30 3.54 13.93
N GLY A 68 3.20 3.09 15.19
CA GLY A 68 1.93 3.00 15.91
C GLY A 68 1.38 4.38 16.28
N GLU A 69 2.24 5.33 16.63
CA GLU A 69 1.86 6.71 16.90
C GLU A 69 1.34 7.41 15.65
N VAL A 70 2.06 7.34 14.53
CA VAL A 70 1.64 7.90 13.24
C VAL A 70 0.34 7.27 12.76
N PHE A 71 0.17 5.96 12.94
CA PHE A 71 -1.07 5.26 12.59
C PHE A 71 -2.29 5.77 13.39
N ARG A 72 -2.11 6.08 14.67
CA ARG A 72 -3.16 6.62 15.55
C ARG A 72 -3.33 8.13 15.44
N ALA A 73 -2.33 8.84 14.93
CA ALA A 73 -2.35 10.28 14.82
C ALA A 73 -3.42 10.76 13.84
N TYR A 74 -4.15 11.80 14.23
CA TYR A 74 -5.03 12.54 13.35
C TYR A 74 -4.39 13.92 13.07
N PRO A 75 -3.58 14.07 12.02
CA PRO A 75 -2.90 15.33 11.75
C PRO A 75 -3.92 16.42 11.44
N SER A 76 -3.85 17.53 12.17
CA SER A 76 -4.66 18.72 11.90
C SER A 76 -4.09 19.48 10.71
N GLY A 77 -4.95 19.83 9.74
CA GLY A 77 -4.58 20.63 8.57
C GLY A 77 -4.51 19.82 7.27
N ARG A 78 -4.59 20.52 6.14
CA ARG A 78 -4.51 19.89 4.81
C ARG A 78 -3.06 19.94 4.33
N ARG A 79 -2.56 18.82 3.80
CA ARG A 79 -1.31 18.82 3.04
C ARG A 79 -1.52 19.68 1.78
N PRO A 80 -0.67 20.70 1.52
CA PRO A 80 -0.74 21.46 0.28
C PRO A 80 -0.61 20.53 -0.92
N LEU A 81 -1.45 20.73 -1.94
CA LEU A 81 -1.33 20.02 -3.20
C LEU A 81 -0.03 20.45 -3.91
N GLY A 82 0.71 19.48 -4.46
CA GLY A 82 1.94 19.72 -5.19
C GLY A 82 3.23 19.59 -4.37
N ARG A 83 4.33 20.04 -4.95
CA ARG A 83 5.67 19.98 -4.34
C ARG A 83 5.75 20.96 -3.17
N THR A 84 6.42 20.55 -2.09
CA THR A 84 6.79 21.46 -1.00
C THR A 84 7.51 22.68 -1.60
N ARG A 85 7.00 23.89 -1.36
CA ARG A 85 7.68 25.11 -1.82
C ARG A 85 9.09 25.13 -1.23
N LYS A 86 10.10 25.40 -2.05
CA LYS A 86 11.44 25.73 -1.54
C LYS A 86 11.30 27.01 -0.72
N ARG A 87 11.42 26.93 0.61
CA ARG A 87 11.63 28.13 1.42
C ARG A 87 13.09 28.53 1.22
N LEU A 88 13.33 29.74 0.70
CA LEU A 88 14.65 30.37 0.84
C LEU A 88 14.81 30.63 2.35
N ALA A 89 15.77 29.96 2.98
CA ALA A 89 16.13 30.27 4.36
C ALA A 89 16.79 31.64 4.36
N GLY A 90 16.26 32.59 5.13
CA GLY A 90 16.85 33.92 5.27
C GLY A 90 15.82 35.01 5.41
N MET A 91 15.15 35.07 6.56
CA MET A 91 14.69 36.32 7.17
C MET A 91 14.44 35.98 8.63
N SER A 92 15.51 36.08 9.41
CA SER A 92 15.45 36.33 10.84
C SER A 92 14.55 37.55 11.04
N LEU A 93 13.42 37.37 11.72
CA LEU A 93 12.70 38.49 12.28
C LEU A 93 13.44 38.85 13.56
N ASP A 94 14.16 39.96 13.50
CA ASP A 94 14.79 40.60 14.63
C ASP A 94 13.67 41.00 15.60
N LEU A 95 13.50 40.21 16.67
CA LEU A 95 12.77 40.62 17.86
C LEU A 95 13.80 40.89 18.95
N SER A 96 14.41 42.06 18.87
CA SER A 96 15.08 42.70 19.99
C SER A 96 14.31 43.98 20.30
N GLY A 97 13.22 43.83 21.05
CA GLY A 97 12.70 44.92 21.87
C GLY A 97 13.36 44.77 23.23
N ASP A 98 14.26 45.70 23.55
CA ASP A 98 14.67 46.03 24.91
C ASP A 98 15.20 47.47 24.91
N ALA A 99 14.72 48.23 25.92
CA ALA A 99 14.91 49.65 26.26
C ALA A 99 13.88 50.65 25.68
#